data_AF-A0A6P3XLY1-F1
#
_entry.id   AF-A0A6P3XLY1-F1
#
_cell.length_a   1.000
_cell.length_b   1.000
_cell.length_c   1.000
_cell.angle_alpha   90.00
_cell.angle_beta   90.00
_cell.angle_gamma   90.00
#
_symmetry.space_group_name_H-M   'P 1'
#
loop_
_entity.id
_entity.type
_entity.pdbx_description
1 polymer ?
#
loop_
_entity_poly.entity_id
_entity_poly.type
_entity_poly.pdbx_seq_one_letter_code
_entity_poly.pdbx_strand_id
1 'polypeptide(L)'
;MRIFQIVSFGGNIEELLLHLIYICVIFLYIFLASYISQEIMDHNKDVFVTAYNIRWYLAPLHVQRMILFLLQRGSKAFNLNVGGVMIGSFENFASVKHLLEQFQQICNELKDENEIAIIQNYGINAKRLTTTLTLLNAVFFIIIQSMWLRFFNIFPFENESEEQMLFIMTEYFVDQGKYLHLILLHMNAAICVSLLGILATGSTLLTWLQYVCGMFKIASYRIEQTMEFNVQHNINLENVIMIYKHIICAVDIHRKAMKSVLIP
;
A
#
# COMPACT_ATOMS: atom_id res chain seq x y z
N MET A 1 18.97 -8.18 33.23
CA MET A 1 18.23 -7.96 34.50
C MET A 1 18.03 -6.45 34.74
N ARG A 2 17.29 -5.78 33.84
CA ARG A 2 16.84 -4.37 33.97
C ARG A 2 15.39 -4.23 33.48
N ILE A 3 15.03 -5.02 32.48
CA ILE A 3 13.64 -5.20 32.01
C ILE A 3 12.72 -5.74 33.14
N PHE A 4 13.24 -6.61 34.02
CA PHE A 4 12.47 -7.17 35.14
C PHE A 4 12.24 -6.16 36.28
N GLN A 5 13.07 -5.13 36.42
CA GLN A 5 12.88 -4.07 37.43
C GLN A 5 11.83 -3.03 36.99
N ILE A 6 11.66 -2.82 35.68
CA ILE A 6 10.62 -1.94 35.13
C ILE A 6 9.23 -2.55 35.30
N VAL A 7 9.10 -3.88 35.22
CA VAL A 7 7.85 -4.60 35.50
C VAL A 7 7.51 -4.65 37.00
N SER A 8 8.52 -4.51 37.87
CA SER A 8 8.37 -4.62 39.33
C SER A 8 7.93 -3.32 40.02
N PHE A 9 7.91 -2.18 39.33
CA PHE A 9 7.63 -0.87 39.93
C PHE A 9 6.32 -0.29 39.39
N GLY A 10 5.20 -0.95 39.65
CA GLY A 10 3.85 -0.35 39.55
C GLY A 10 3.51 0.38 38.25
N GLY A 11 4.19 0.08 37.13
CA GLY A 11 3.87 0.66 35.83
C GLY A 11 2.53 0.08 35.38
N ASN A 12 1.56 0.95 35.11
CA ASN A 12 0.21 0.57 34.70
C ASN A 12 0.26 -0.51 33.61
N ILE A 13 -0.13 -1.74 33.96
CA ILE A 13 -0.18 -2.89 33.04
C ILE A 13 -0.98 -2.52 31.78
N GLU A 14 -1.99 -1.66 31.94
CA GLU A 14 -2.80 -1.07 30.88
C GLU A 14 -1.98 -0.24 29.86
N GLU A 15 -1.02 0.57 30.31
CA GLU A 15 -0.17 1.40 29.45
C GLU A 15 0.81 0.55 28.63
N LEU A 16 1.37 -0.48 29.27
CA LEU A 16 2.24 -1.45 28.62
C LEU A 16 1.46 -2.25 27.56
N LEU A 17 0.22 -2.64 27.87
CA LEU A 17 -0.68 -3.29 26.91
C LEU A 17 -1.00 -2.37 25.72
N LEU A 18 -1.30 -1.09 25.93
CA LEU A 18 -1.52 -0.14 24.84
C LEU A 18 -0.31 -0.04 23.90
N HIS A 19 0.90 0.09 24.46
CA HIS A 19 2.13 0.17 23.68
C HIS A 19 2.35 -1.11 22.88
N LEU A 20 2.12 -2.28 23.49
CA LEU A 20 2.21 -3.56 22.79
C LEU A 20 1.23 -3.65 21.61
N ILE A 21 -0.03 -3.23 21.80
CA ILE A 21 -1.00 -3.29 20.70
C ILE A 21 -0.65 -2.29 19.60
N TYR A 22 -0.21 -1.07 19.94
CA TYR A 22 0.23 -0.09 18.94
C TYR A 22 1.41 -0.60 18.12
N ILE A 23 2.40 -1.21 18.79
CA ILE A 23 3.54 -1.86 18.15
C ILE A 23 3.06 -2.99 17.22
N CYS A 24 2.12 -3.83 17.67
CA CYS A 24 1.55 -4.89 16.83
C CYS A 24 0.87 -4.34 15.57
N VAL A 25 0.11 -3.24 15.68
CA VAL A 25 -0.54 -2.59 14.53
C VAL A 25 0.52 -2.09 13.53
N ILE A 26 1.57 -1.42 14.01
CA ILE A 26 2.67 -0.95 13.15
C ILE A 26 3.35 -2.12 12.44
N PHE A 27 3.67 -3.20 13.16
CA PHE A 27 4.28 -4.39 12.57
C PHE A 27 3.39 -5.02 11.49
N LEU A 28 2.08 -5.10 11.72
CA LEU A 28 1.13 -5.60 10.72
C LEU A 28 1.11 -4.73 9.46
N TYR A 29 1.16 -3.40 9.61
CA TYR A 29 1.26 -2.47 8.47
C TYR A 29 2.55 -2.67 7.66
N ILE A 30 3.69 -2.73 8.34
CA ILE A 30 5.00 -2.95 7.70
C ILE A 30 5.02 -4.31 6.99
N PHE A 31 4.46 -5.34 7.63
CA PHE A 31 4.36 -6.67 7.05
C PHE A 31 3.51 -6.68 5.77
N LEU A 32 2.32 -6.07 5.79
CA LEU A 32 1.45 -5.96 4.62
C LEU A 32 2.12 -5.18 3.49
N ALA A 33 2.73 -4.04 3.79
CA ALA A 33 3.46 -3.25 2.79
C ALA A 33 4.62 -4.04 2.17
N SER A 34 5.35 -4.80 2.99
CA SER A 34 6.45 -5.66 2.53
C SER A 34 5.95 -6.82 1.67
N TYR A 35 4.83 -7.44 2.05
CA TYR A 35 4.19 -8.51 1.28
C TYR A 35 3.78 -8.02 -0.12
N ILE A 36 3.10 -6.88 -0.21
CA ILE A 36 2.68 -6.34 -1.53
C ILE A 36 3.89 -5.89 -2.35
N SER A 37 4.92 -5.36 -1.71
CA SER A 37 6.17 -4.99 -2.40
C SER A 37 6.84 -6.20 -3.04
N GLN A 38 6.84 -7.34 -2.34
CA GLN A 38 7.32 -8.61 -2.87
C GLN A 38 6.45 -9.09 -4.05
N GLU A 39 5.12 -9.01 -3.91
CA GLU A 39 4.17 -9.37 -4.98
C GLU A 39 4.40 -8.56 -6.26
N ILE A 40 4.63 -7.24 -6.16
CA ILE A 40 5.01 -6.39 -7.29
C ILE A 40 6.28 -6.89 -7.96
N MET A 41 7.30 -7.17 -7.16
CA MET A 41 8.59 -7.61 -7.68
C MET A 41 8.47 -8.96 -8.40
N ASP A 42 7.65 -9.86 -7.89
CA ASP A 42 7.43 -11.17 -8.49
C ASP A 42 6.60 -11.07 -9.79
N HIS A 43 5.56 -10.23 -9.84
CA HIS A 43 4.87 -9.97 -11.11
C HIS A 43 5.73 -9.26 -12.15
N ASN A 44 6.63 -8.37 -11.73
CA ASN A 44 7.59 -7.78 -12.66
C ASN A 44 8.58 -8.83 -13.21
N LYS A 45 9.01 -9.80 -12.39
CA LYS A 45 9.79 -10.95 -12.86
C LYS A 45 8.98 -11.83 -13.80
N ASP A 46 7.70 -12.08 -13.52
CA ASP A 46 6.83 -12.87 -14.40
C ASP A 46 6.79 -12.25 -15.81
N VAL A 47 6.61 -10.93 -15.92
CA VAL A 47 6.63 -10.23 -17.22
C VAL A 47 7.95 -10.48 -17.96
N PHE A 48 9.09 -10.44 -17.26
CA PHE A 48 10.39 -10.72 -17.83
C PHE A 48 10.54 -12.17 -18.30
N VAL A 49 10.16 -13.14 -17.46
CA VAL A 49 10.24 -14.58 -17.76
C VAL A 49 9.32 -14.93 -18.94
N THR A 50 8.10 -14.41 -18.96
CA THR A 50 7.16 -14.58 -20.07
C THR A 50 7.75 -14.03 -21.37
N ALA A 51 8.27 -12.80 -21.35
CA ALA A 51 8.92 -12.20 -22.52
C ALA A 51 10.16 -12.99 -23.01
N TYR A 52 10.91 -13.61 -22.09
CA TYR A 52 12.10 -14.40 -22.40
C TYR A 52 11.77 -15.74 -23.05
N ASN A 53 10.76 -16.45 -22.53
CA ASN A 53 10.40 -17.81 -22.97
C ASN A 53 9.63 -17.84 -24.30
N ILE A 54 9.02 -16.73 -24.68
CA ILE A 54 8.31 -16.59 -25.94
C ILE A 54 9.26 -16.67 -27.15
N ARG A 55 8.78 -17.17 -28.30
CA ARG A 55 9.54 -17.25 -29.56
C ARG A 55 9.67 -15.89 -30.27
N TRP A 56 10.12 -14.87 -29.55
CA TRP A 56 10.19 -13.49 -30.03
C TRP A 56 11.07 -13.33 -31.28
N TYR A 57 12.06 -14.21 -31.48
CA TYR A 57 12.91 -14.26 -32.68
C TYR A 57 12.16 -14.62 -33.98
N LEU A 58 10.91 -15.07 -33.90
CA LEU A 58 10.04 -15.27 -35.07
C LEU A 58 9.16 -14.05 -35.37
N ALA A 59 9.06 -13.09 -34.44
CA ALA A 59 8.27 -11.89 -34.62
C ALA A 59 8.96 -10.88 -35.56
N PRO A 60 8.24 -9.92 -36.15
CA PRO A 60 8.83 -8.87 -36.98
C PRO A 60 9.93 -8.08 -36.25
N LEU A 61 10.91 -7.57 -37.00
CA LEU A 61 12.11 -6.88 -36.49
C LEU A 61 11.81 -5.77 -35.45
N HIS A 62 10.73 -5.01 -35.63
CA HIS A 62 10.36 -3.97 -34.69
C HIS A 62 9.90 -4.53 -33.33
N VAL A 63 9.12 -5.62 -33.34
CA VAL A 63 8.65 -6.31 -32.13
C VAL A 63 9.82 -6.94 -31.39
N GLN A 64 10.74 -7.57 -32.13
CA GLN A 64 11.99 -8.10 -31.58
C GLN A 64 12.78 -7.04 -30.82
N ARG A 65 12.95 -5.85 -31.41
CA ARG A 65 13.64 -4.72 -30.75
C ARG A 65 12.93 -4.28 -29.47
N MET A 66 11.61 -4.20 -29.47
CA MET A 66 10.84 -3.83 -28.27
C MET A 66 10.99 -4.86 -27.13
N ILE A 67 10.94 -6.14 -27.45
CA ILE A 67 11.13 -7.23 -26.47
C ILE A 67 12.57 -7.24 -25.95
N LEU A 68 13.56 -7.02 -26.81
CA LEU A 68 14.95 -6.88 -26.39
C LEU A 68 15.15 -5.72 -25.39
N PHE A 69 14.49 -4.57 -25.60
CA PHE A 69 14.52 -3.48 -24.62
C PHE A 69 13.86 -3.86 -23.29
N LEU A 70 12.73 -4.58 -23.33
CA LEU A 70 12.06 -5.13 -22.14
C LEU A 70 13.00 -6.05 -21.35
N LEU A 71 13.66 -6.99 -22.03
CA LEU A 71 14.60 -7.93 -21.42
C LEU A 71 15.85 -7.22 -20.89
N GLN A 72 16.46 -6.33 -21.67
CA GLN A 72 17.63 -5.57 -21.22
C GLN A 72 17.31 -4.75 -19.96
N ARG A 73 16.12 -4.16 -19.90
CA ARG A 73 15.67 -3.39 -18.73
C ARG A 73 15.31 -4.28 -17.54
N GLY A 74 14.66 -5.41 -17.75
CA GLY A 74 14.27 -6.35 -16.68
C GLY A 74 15.43 -7.12 -16.04
N SER A 75 16.60 -7.16 -16.70
CA SER A 75 17.82 -7.79 -16.13
C SER A 75 18.47 -6.98 -14.99
N LYS A 76 18.11 -5.72 -14.81
CA LYS A 76 18.63 -4.87 -13.72
C LYS A 76 17.87 -5.15 -12.44
N ALA A 77 18.58 -5.25 -11.31
CA ALA A 77 17.97 -5.38 -9.99
C ALA A 77 16.96 -4.24 -9.75
N PHE A 78 15.69 -4.62 -9.54
CA PHE A 78 14.61 -3.70 -9.26
C PHE A 78 14.55 -3.43 -7.76
N ASN A 79 14.90 -2.22 -7.34
CA ASN A 79 14.70 -1.76 -5.96
C ASN A 79 13.42 -0.96 -5.91
N LEU A 80 12.46 -1.44 -5.12
CA LEU A 80 11.17 -0.83 -4.95
C LEU A 80 11.33 0.37 -4.00
N ASN A 81 11.42 1.58 -4.56
CA ASN A 81 11.58 2.81 -3.80
C ASN A 81 10.24 3.56 -3.79
N VAL A 82 9.30 3.10 -2.97
CA VAL A 82 8.06 3.85 -2.71
C VAL A 82 8.47 5.09 -1.92
N GLY A 83 8.49 6.23 -2.62
CA GLY A 83 9.03 7.52 -2.17
C GLY A 83 8.76 7.80 -0.69
N GLY A 84 9.82 8.22 0.01
CA GLY A 84 9.88 8.44 1.46
C GLY A 84 8.56 8.94 2.03
N VAL A 85 7.89 8.03 2.76
CA VAL A 85 6.65 8.19 3.56
C VAL A 85 6.03 9.58 3.43
N MET A 86 5.19 9.73 2.40
CA MET A 86 4.37 10.89 2.03
C MET A 86 4.35 12.04 3.06
N ILE A 87 5.23 13.01 2.89
CA ILE A 87 5.10 14.33 3.53
C ILE A 87 3.87 15.01 2.91
N GLY A 88 2.96 15.53 3.74
CA GLY A 88 1.74 16.21 3.27
C GLY A 88 2.05 17.46 2.46
N SER A 89 2.19 17.31 1.15
CA SER A 89 2.51 18.40 0.22
C SER A 89 1.50 18.44 -0.94
N PHE A 90 1.32 19.63 -1.53
CA PHE A 90 0.51 19.81 -2.74
C PHE A 90 1.07 19.02 -3.94
N GLU A 91 2.37 18.79 -3.99
CA GLU A 91 3.05 18.02 -5.04
C GLU A 91 2.66 16.54 -4.98
N ASN A 92 2.51 15.97 -3.78
CA ASN A 92 2.04 14.60 -3.59
C ASN A 92 0.58 14.44 -4.06
N PHE A 93 -0.28 15.41 -3.77
CA PHE A 93 -1.68 15.38 -4.24
C PHE A 93 -1.78 15.43 -5.77
N ALA A 94 -1.02 16.32 -6.42
CA ALA A 94 -0.97 16.40 -7.88
C ALA A 94 -0.47 15.09 -8.50
N SER A 95 0.53 14.46 -7.90
CA SER A 95 1.08 13.18 -8.34
C SER A 95 0.06 12.04 -8.22
N VAL A 96 -0.63 11.92 -7.07
CA VAL A 96 -1.69 10.92 -6.86
C VAL A 96 -2.84 11.12 -7.86
N LYS A 97 -3.25 12.37 -8.09
CA LYS A 97 -4.31 12.69 -9.07
C LYS A 97 -3.90 12.27 -10.48
N HIS A 98 -2.69 12.62 -10.90
CA HIS A 98 -2.17 12.24 -12.21
C HIS A 98 -2.09 10.70 -12.38
N LEU A 99 -1.65 9.97 -11.35
CA LEU A 99 -1.62 8.52 -11.36
C LEU A 99 -3.02 7.90 -11.47
N LEU A 100 -4.01 8.47 -10.78
CA LEU A 100 -5.41 8.04 -10.88
C LEU A 100 -5.99 8.28 -12.28
N GLU A 101 -5.71 9.45 -12.87
CA GLU A 101 -6.12 9.78 -14.25
C GLU A 101 -5.48 8.81 -15.26
N GLN A 102 -4.19 8.50 -15.11
CA GLN A 102 -3.50 7.51 -15.93
C GLN A 102 -4.12 6.12 -15.79
N PHE A 103 -4.41 5.70 -14.56
CA PHE A 103 -5.05 4.41 -14.31
C PHE A 103 -6.45 4.34 -14.94
N GLN A 104 -7.26 5.39 -14.79
CA GLN A 104 -8.58 5.47 -15.39
C GLN A 104 -8.52 5.40 -16.92
N GLN A 105 -7.54 6.07 -17.53
CA GLN A 105 -7.31 5.97 -18.96
C GLN A 105 -6.98 4.52 -19.38
N ILE A 106 -6.08 3.84 -18.65
CA ILE A 106 -5.74 2.44 -18.93
C ILE A 106 -6.99 1.56 -18.84
N CYS A 107 -7.81 1.72 -17.79
CA CYS A 107 -9.05 0.96 -17.64
C CYS A 107 -10.04 1.20 -18.79
N ASN A 108 -10.13 2.44 -19.31
CA ASN A 108 -10.98 2.75 -20.46
C ASN A 108 -10.48 2.14 -21.78
N GLU A 109 -9.18 1.83 -21.87
CA GLU A 109 -8.58 1.20 -23.05
C GLU A 109 -8.71 -0.33 -23.04
N LEU A 110 -9.03 -0.95 -21.89
CA LEU A 110 -9.26 -2.40 -21.78
C LEU A 110 -10.57 -2.78 -22.50
N LYS A 111 -10.49 -3.77 -23.40
CA LYS A 111 -11.65 -4.29 -24.14
C LYS A 111 -11.82 -5.80 -24.03
N ASP A 112 -10.76 -6.52 -23.67
CA ASP A 112 -10.75 -7.97 -23.52
C ASP A 112 -11.36 -8.36 -22.17
N GLU A 113 -12.27 -9.34 -22.19
CA GLU A 113 -13.01 -9.78 -20.99
C GLU A 113 -12.07 -10.38 -19.93
N ASN A 114 -10.99 -11.05 -20.33
CA ASN A 114 -10.02 -11.62 -19.40
C ASN A 114 -9.19 -10.51 -18.75
N GLU A 115 -8.82 -9.46 -19.49
CA GLU A 115 -8.13 -8.29 -18.91
C GLU A 115 -8.99 -7.58 -17.86
N ILE A 116 -10.30 -7.44 -18.16
CA ILE A 116 -11.27 -6.86 -17.23
C ILE A 116 -11.42 -7.78 -15.99
N ALA A 117 -11.48 -9.10 -16.18
CA ALA A 117 -11.55 -10.05 -15.07
C ALA A 117 -10.31 -9.99 -14.17
N ILE A 118 -9.11 -9.85 -14.76
CA ILE A 118 -7.86 -9.68 -14.02
C ILE A 118 -7.93 -8.43 -13.14
N ILE A 119 -8.22 -7.25 -13.70
CA ILE A 119 -8.22 -6.01 -12.91
C ILE A 119 -9.32 -6.00 -11.85
N GLN A 120 -10.48 -6.59 -12.13
CA GLN A 120 -11.55 -6.76 -11.16
C GLN A 120 -11.13 -7.64 -9.99
N ASN A 121 -10.41 -8.73 -10.22
CA ASN A 121 -9.92 -9.60 -9.16
C ASN A 121 -8.95 -8.85 -8.21
N TYR A 122 -8.01 -8.08 -8.77
CA TYR A 122 -7.14 -7.21 -7.96
C TYR A 122 -7.93 -6.11 -7.22
N GLY A 123 -8.96 -5.55 -7.83
CA GLY A 123 -9.86 -4.59 -7.18
C GLY A 123 -10.63 -5.20 -5.99
N ILE A 124 -11.10 -6.44 -6.13
CA ILE A 124 -11.74 -7.18 -5.03
C ILE A 124 -10.72 -7.47 -3.92
N ASN A 125 -9.49 -7.87 -4.27
CA ASN A 125 -8.43 -8.09 -3.29
C ASN A 125 -8.07 -6.81 -2.52
N ALA A 126 -7.89 -5.69 -3.22
CA ALA A 126 -7.65 -4.39 -2.61
C ALA A 126 -8.80 -3.95 -1.69
N LYS A 127 -10.06 -4.17 -2.10
CA LYS A 127 -11.23 -3.89 -1.27
C LYS A 127 -11.26 -4.78 -0.02
N ARG A 128 -10.96 -6.08 -0.16
CA ARG A 128 -10.90 -7.02 0.97
C ARG A 128 -9.81 -6.61 1.95
N LEU A 129 -8.62 -6.31 1.46
CA LEU A 129 -7.50 -5.81 2.26
C LEU A 129 -7.87 -4.54 3.02
N THR A 130 -8.45 -3.56 2.33
CA THR A 130 -8.89 -2.29 2.94
C THR A 130 -9.96 -2.53 4.01
N THR A 131 -10.94 -3.40 3.73
CA THR A 131 -12.01 -3.72 4.69
C THR A 131 -11.47 -4.46 5.92
N THR A 132 -10.55 -5.40 5.73
CA THR A 132 -9.89 -6.10 6.85
C THR A 132 -9.06 -5.13 7.69
N LEU A 133 -8.33 -4.22 7.05
CA LEU A 133 -7.52 -3.20 7.73
C LEU A 133 -8.41 -2.22 8.53
N THR A 134 -9.52 -1.75 7.95
CA THR A 134 -10.44 -0.83 8.66
C THR A 134 -11.13 -1.52 9.83
N LEU A 135 -11.57 -2.78 9.67
CA LEU A 135 -12.15 -3.56 10.76
C LEU A 135 -11.16 -3.78 11.91
N LEU A 136 -9.91 -4.13 11.60
CA LEU A 136 -8.86 -4.32 12.61
C LEU A 136 -8.60 -3.02 13.39
N ASN A 137 -8.51 -1.89 12.70
CA ASN A 137 -8.31 -0.58 13.33
C ASN A 137 -9.54 -0.17 14.18
N ALA A 138 -10.76 -0.47 13.73
CA ALA A 138 -11.98 -0.20 14.49
C ALA A 138 -12.05 -1.02 15.79
N VAL A 139 -11.66 -2.31 15.76
CA VAL A 139 -11.55 -3.14 16.96
C VAL A 139 -10.51 -2.55 17.92
N PHE A 140 -9.36 -2.11 17.42
CA PHE A 140 -8.35 -1.47 18.25
C PHE A 140 -8.86 -0.18 18.90
N PHE A 141 -9.57 0.65 18.14
CA PHE A 141 -10.20 1.86 18.65
C PHE A 141 -11.20 1.57 19.77
N ILE A 142 -12.03 0.54 19.62
CA ILE A 142 -12.99 0.11 20.66
C ILE A 142 -12.26 -0.36 21.92
N ILE A 143 -11.14 -1.08 21.79
CA ILE A 143 -10.34 -1.52 22.93
C ILE A 143 -9.74 -0.32 23.68
N ILE A 144 -9.13 0.63 22.96
CA ILE A 144 -8.59 1.85 23.56
C ILE A 144 -9.68 2.63 24.31
N GLN A 145 -10.82 2.85 23.65
CA GLN A 145 -11.94 3.58 24.25
C GLN A 145 -12.55 2.85 25.46
N SER A 146 -12.59 1.52 25.44
CA SER A 146 -13.08 0.69 26.56
C SER A 146 -12.12 0.74 27.75
N MET A 147 -10.81 0.72 27.48
CA MET A 147 -9.78 0.88 28.52
C MET A 147 -9.85 2.27 29.15
N TRP A 148 -10.13 3.30 28.34
CA TRP A 148 -10.34 4.66 28.79
C TRP A 148 -11.53 4.82 29.74
N LEU A 149 -12.69 4.26 29.37
CA LEU A 149 -13.90 4.26 30.20
C LEU A 149 -13.64 3.57 31.55
N ARG A 150 -12.80 2.54 31.58
CA ARG A 150 -12.42 1.82 32.80
C ARG A 150 -11.56 2.68 33.72
N PHE A 151 -10.60 3.43 33.18
CA PHE A 151 -9.77 4.37 33.96
C PHE A 151 -10.63 5.42 34.67
N PHE A 152 -11.61 6.00 33.96
CA PHE A 152 -12.56 6.97 34.53
C PHE A 152 -13.51 6.39 35.58
N ASN A 153 -13.93 5.14 35.44
CA ASN A 153 -14.85 4.50 36.37
C ASN A 153 -14.15 3.99 37.65
N ILE A 154 -12.83 3.73 37.62
CA ILE A 154 -12.06 3.25 38.78
C ILE A 154 -11.61 4.41 39.68
N PHE A 155 -11.39 5.61 39.13
CA PHE A 155 -11.05 6.81 39.89
C PHE A 155 -12.26 7.75 40.00
N PRO A 156 -13.18 7.55 40.98
CA PRO A 156 -14.01 8.65 41.41
C PRO A 156 -13.07 9.68 42.03
N PHE A 157 -12.99 10.86 41.43
CA PHE A 157 -12.26 12.00 41.97
C PHE A 157 -12.99 12.46 43.24
N GLU A 158 -12.72 11.80 44.37
CA GLU A 158 -13.25 12.22 45.66
C GLU A 158 -12.13 12.16 46.70
N ASN A 159 -11.61 13.37 46.94
CA ASN A 159 -10.88 13.86 48.09
C ASN A 159 -9.53 13.23 48.47
N GLU A 160 -8.57 14.15 48.49
CA GLU A 160 -7.31 14.18 49.24
C GLU A 160 -6.11 13.41 48.69
N SER A 161 -5.21 14.23 48.13
CA SER A 161 -3.75 14.14 48.29
C SER A 161 -3.10 12.79 47.99
N GLU A 162 -2.82 12.56 46.71
CA GLU A 162 -1.55 11.94 46.35
C GLU A 162 -1.16 12.40 44.93
N GLU A 163 0.04 12.98 44.83
CA GLU A 163 0.63 13.45 43.57
C GLU A 163 0.79 12.29 42.59
N GLN A 164 -0.22 12.08 41.73
CA GLN A 164 -0.09 11.17 40.61
C GLN A 164 0.83 11.79 39.56
N MET A 165 2.08 11.31 39.56
CA MET A 165 3.14 11.60 38.61
C MET A 165 2.69 11.26 37.17
N LEU A 166 2.13 12.25 36.46
CA LEU A 166 1.79 12.14 35.04
C LEU A 166 2.99 12.57 34.18
N PHE A 167 3.58 11.56 33.54
CA PHE A 167 4.83 11.65 32.79
C PHE A 167 4.57 11.99 31.31
N ILE A 168 4.15 13.22 30.99
CA ILE A 168 4.43 13.89 29.70
C ILE A 168 4.56 15.38 30.02
N MET A 169 5.81 15.86 30.05
CA MET A 169 6.14 17.27 30.20
C MET A 169 5.95 17.96 28.84
N THR A 170 4.71 18.25 28.47
CA THR A 170 4.43 19.36 27.56
C THR A 170 4.07 20.55 28.45
N GLU A 171 4.87 21.61 28.38
CA GLU A 171 4.66 22.87 29.12
C GLU A 171 3.36 23.56 28.66
N TYR A 172 2.22 23.01 29.05
CA TYR A 172 0.98 23.77 29.07
C TYR A 172 1.08 24.72 30.27
N PHE A 173 1.26 26.02 30.02
CA PHE A 173 1.27 27.12 31.00
C PHE A 173 -0.10 27.33 31.69
N VAL A 174 -0.86 26.25 31.89
CA VAL A 174 -2.23 26.22 32.39
C VAL A 174 -2.30 25.23 33.55
N ASP A 175 -2.94 25.63 34.65
CA ASP A 175 -3.03 24.86 35.90
C ASP A 175 -3.53 23.42 35.66
N GLN A 176 -2.62 22.44 35.80
CA GLN A 176 -2.81 21.06 35.37
C GLN A 176 -3.94 20.36 36.14
N GLY A 177 -4.16 20.71 37.41
CA GLY A 177 -5.22 20.11 38.24
C GLY A 177 -6.64 20.52 37.82
N LYS A 178 -6.82 21.71 37.22
CA LYS A 178 -8.13 22.24 36.82
C LYS A 178 -8.54 21.84 35.39
N TYR A 179 -7.57 21.64 34.49
CA TYR A 179 -7.82 21.39 33.06
C TYR A 179 -7.47 19.98 32.61
N LEU A 180 -7.18 19.06 33.55
CA LEU A 180 -6.78 17.68 33.27
C LEU A 180 -7.72 16.98 32.29
N HIS A 181 -9.05 17.07 32.50
CA HIS A 181 -10.04 16.44 31.63
C HIS A 181 -10.02 17.00 30.19
N LEU A 182 -9.74 18.30 30.02
CA LEU A 182 -9.70 18.97 28.72
C LEU A 182 -8.40 18.65 27.96
N ILE A 183 -7.26 18.62 28.66
CA ILE A 183 -5.98 18.17 28.09
C ILE A 183 -6.10 16.73 27.63
N LEU A 184 -6.68 15.89 28.47
CA LEU A 184 -6.83 14.48 28.23
C LEU A 184 -7.79 14.18 27.06
N LEU A 185 -8.89 14.93 26.95
CA LEU A 185 -9.79 14.91 25.79
C LEU A 185 -9.06 15.32 24.50
N HIS A 186 -8.27 16.39 24.55
CA HIS A 186 -7.49 16.86 23.40
C HIS A 186 -6.46 15.83 22.94
N MET A 187 -5.78 15.17 23.88
CA MET A 187 -4.83 14.10 23.59
C MET A 187 -5.50 12.91 22.88
N ASN A 188 -6.67 12.48 23.35
CA ASN A 188 -7.42 11.44 22.64
C ASN A 188 -7.87 11.87 21.25
N ALA A 189 -8.43 13.07 21.12
CA ALA A 189 -8.84 13.58 19.81
C ALA A 189 -7.66 13.63 18.83
N ALA A 190 -6.47 14.05 19.29
CA ALA A 190 -5.26 14.06 18.49
C ALA A 190 -4.82 12.65 18.07
N ILE A 191 -4.86 11.67 18.98
CA ILE A 191 -4.56 10.26 18.67
C ILE A 191 -5.55 9.70 17.65
N CYS A 192 -6.85 9.95 17.83
CA CYS A 192 -7.91 9.52 16.90
C CYS A 192 -7.66 10.08 15.49
N VAL A 193 -7.41 11.38 15.39
CA VAL A 193 -7.12 12.05 14.10
C VAL A 193 -5.85 11.48 13.46
N SER A 194 -4.81 11.24 14.25
CA SER A 194 -3.54 10.68 13.77
C SER A 194 -3.70 9.26 13.22
N LEU A 195 -4.42 8.39 13.94
CA LEU A 195 -4.71 7.01 13.52
C LEU A 195 -5.56 6.98 12.25
N LEU A 196 -6.58 7.83 12.15
CA LEU A 196 -7.39 7.95 10.94
C LEU A 196 -6.56 8.42 9.74
N GLY A 197 -5.63 9.36 9.94
CA GLY A 197 -4.69 9.81 8.93
C GLY A 197 -3.77 8.71 8.41
N ILE A 198 -3.17 7.93 9.32
CA ILE A 198 -2.31 6.78 8.97
C ILE A 198 -3.12 5.70 8.24
N LEU A 199 -4.34 5.41 8.70
CA LEU A 199 -5.24 4.44 8.06
C LEU A 199 -5.59 4.88 6.63
N ALA A 200 -6.01 6.13 6.45
CA ALA A 200 -6.41 6.66 5.15
C ALA A 200 -5.25 6.65 4.15
N THR A 201 -4.08 7.14 4.57
CA THR A 201 -2.88 7.20 3.72
C THR A 201 -2.34 5.80 3.43
N GLY A 202 -2.23 4.92 4.44
CA GLY A 202 -1.75 3.55 4.30
C GLY A 202 -2.64 2.68 3.43
N SER A 203 -3.97 2.70 3.64
CA SER A 203 -4.92 1.93 2.82
C SER A 203 -4.95 2.36 1.36
N THR A 204 -4.86 3.67 1.10
CA THR A 204 -4.77 4.22 -0.26
C THR A 204 -3.50 3.75 -0.96
N LEU A 205 -2.36 3.76 -0.26
CA LEU A 205 -1.10 3.29 -0.80
C LEU A 205 -1.13 1.79 -1.12
N LEU A 206 -1.64 0.95 -0.20
CA LEU A 206 -1.76 -0.49 -0.43
C LEU A 206 -2.69 -0.81 -1.62
N THR A 207 -3.79 -0.07 -1.75
CA THR A 207 -4.72 -0.19 -2.89
C THR A 207 -4.04 0.19 -4.20
N TRP A 208 -3.27 1.28 -4.21
CA TRP A 208 -2.48 1.69 -5.36
C TRP A 208 -1.49 0.59 -5.81
N LEU A 209 -0.76 0.02 -4.85
CA LEU A 209 0.20 -1.06 -5.13
C LEU A 209 -0.49 -2.32 -5.72
N GLN A 210 -1.68 -2.68 -5.23
CA GLN A 210 -2.49 -3.77 -5.82
C GLN A 210 -2.90 -3.50 -7.28
N TYR A 211 -3.25 -2.25 -7.62
CA TYR A 211 -3.52 -1.89 -9.01
C TYR A 211 -2.28 -1.99 -9.90
N VAL A 212 -1.11 -1.63 -9.37
CA VAL A 212 0.17 -1.81 -10.08
C VAL A 212 0.44 -3.29 -10.36
N CYS A 213 0.20 -4.19 -9.40
CA CYS A 213 0.26 -5.65 -9.63
C CYS A 213 -0.65 -6.09 -10.79
N GLY A 214 -1.89 -5.62 -10.80
CA GLY A 214 -2.84 -5.90 -11.88
C GLY A 214 -2.35 -5.44 -13.25
N MET A 215 -1.76 -4.25 -13.34
CA MET A 215 -1.18 -3.74 -14.59
C MET A 215 -0.03 -4.62 -15.11
N PHE A 216 0.85 -5.10 -14.22
CA PHE A 216 1.91 -6.04 -14.61
C PHE A 216 1.34 -7.36 -15.14
N LYS A 217 0.29 -7.89 -14.48
CA LYS A 217 -0.36 -9.13 -14.92
C LYS A 217 -1.02 -8.98 -16.29
N ILE A 218 -1.69 -7.85 -16.55
CA ILE A 218 -2.25 -7.53 -17.88
C ILE A 218 -1.16 -7.42 -18.94
N ALA A 219 -0.04 -6.76 -18.63
CA ALA A 219 1.08 -6.66 -19.56
C ALA A 219 1.64 -8.04 -19.93
N SER A 220 1.82 -8.94 -18.95
CA SER A 220 2.23 -10.33 -19.22
C SER A 220 1.22 -11.08 -20.08
N TYR A 221 -0.07 -10.99 -19.76
CA TYR A 221 -1.16 -11.64 -20.51
C TYR A 221 -1.18 -11.23 -21.97
N ARG A 222 -1.07 -9.92 -22.27
CA ARG A 222 -1.04 -9.40 -23.64
C ARG A 222 0.16 -9.91 -24.44
N ILE A 223 1.33 -9.98 -23.79
CA ILE A 223 2.56 -10.49 -24.41
C ILE A 223 2.39 -11.96 -24.80
N GLU A 224 1.81 -12.77 -23.92
CA GLU A 224 1.55 -14.20 -24.13
C GLU A 224 0.51 -14.42 -25.25
N GLN A 225 -0.65 -13.78 -25.16
CA GLN A 225 -1.75 -13.88 -26.13
C GLN A 225 -1.32 -13.48 -27.55
N THR A 226 -0.54 -12.41 -27.68
CA THR A 226 -0.07 -11.93 -28.99
C THR A 226 0.88 -12.93 -29.67
N MET A 227 1.55 -13.77 -28.88
CA MET A 227 2.58 -14.68 -29.36
C MET A 227 2.04 -16.07 -29.70
N GLU A 228 1.03 -16.54 -28.96
CA GLU A 228 0.28 -17.73 -29.35
C GLU A 228 -0.43 -17.53 -30.71
N PHE A 229 -1.02 -16.35 -30.93
CA PHE A 229 -1.66 -16.02 -32.20
C PHE A 229 -0.69 -16.05 -33.40
N ASN A 230 0.55 -15.58 -33.21
CA ASN A 230 1.62 -15.59 -34.23
C ASN A 230 2.10 -16.98 -34.61
N VAL A 231 2.12 -17.92 -33.66
CA VAL A 231 2.56 -19.31 -33.93
C VAL A 231 1.48 -20.10 -34.66
N GLN A 232 0.20 -19.77 -34.44
CA GLN A 232 -0.94 -20.53 -34.95
C GLN A 232 -1.38 -20.12 -36.36
N HIS A 233 -1.17 -18.86 -36.78
CA HIS A 233 -1.68 -18.34 -38.05
C HIS A 233 -0.58 -17.88 -39.01
N ASN A 234 -0.71 -18.24 -40.29
CA ASN A 234 0.13 -17.72 -41.36
C ASN A 234 -0.11 -16.20 -41.49
N ILE A 235 0.96 -15.41 -41.38
CA ILE A 235 0.91 -13.97 -41.09
C ILE A 235 0.36 -13.17 -42.28
N ASN A 236 -0.84 -12.59 -42.16
CA ASN A 236 -1.35 -11.52 -43.04
C ASN A 236 -0.97 -10.14 -42.46
N LEU A 237 -0.80 -9.12 -43.31
CA LEU A 237 -0.38 -7.77 -42.95
C LEU A 237 -1.28 -7.12 -41.88
N GLU A 238 -2.59 -7.35 -41.93
CA GLU A 238 -3.56 -6.83 -40.96
C GLU A 238 -3.36 -7.42 -39.56
N ASN A 239 -3.04 -8.72 -39.49
CA ASN A 239 -2.70 -9.41 -38.25
C ASN A 239 -1.41 -8.86 -37.64
N VAL A 240 -0.39 -8.57 -38.46
CA VAL A 240 0.86 -7.94 -38.01
C VAL A 240 0.62 -6.58 -37.35
N ILE A 241 -0.26 -5.76 -37.95
CA ILE A 241 -0.58 -4.42 -37.44
C ILE A 241 -1.29 -4.53 -36.08
N MET A 242 -2.20 -5.50 -35.92
CA MET A 242 -2.89 -5.76 -34.65
C MET A 242 -1.93 -6.25 -33.56
N ILE A 243 -1.03 -7.18 -33.89
CA ILE A 243 0.03 -7.67 -33.00
C ILE A 243 0.94 -6.53 -32.54
N TYR A 244 1.37 -5.69 -33.48
CA TYR A 244 2.19 -4.51 -33.19
C TYR A 244 1.50 -3.58 -32.18
N LYS A 245 0.20 -3.32 -32.39
CA LYS A 245 -0.60 -2.46 -31.51
C LYS A 245 -0.70 -3.02 -30.09
N HIS A 246 -0.91 -4.32 -29.94
CA HIS A 246 -0.99 -4.96 -28.62
C HIS A 246 0.34 -4.93 -27.86
N ILE A 247 1.46 -5.18 -28.54
CA ILE A 247 2.79 -5.19 -27.91
C ILE A 247 3.21 -3.78 -27.49
N ILE A 248 2.95 -2.75 -28.29
CA ILE A 248 3.20 -1.37 -27.87
C ILE A 248 2.42 -1.04 -26.61
N CYS A 249 1.14 -1.41 -26.58
CA CYS A 249 0.30 -1.12 -25.43
C CYS A 249 0.78 -1.87 -24.17
N ALA A 250 1.20 -3.14 -24.31
CA ALA A 250 1.77 -3.90 -23.21
C ALA A 250 3.08 -3.28 -22.67
N VAL A 251 3.99 -2.86 -23.56
CA VAL A 251 5.23 -2.17 -23.20
C VAL A 251 4.95 -0.82 -22.54
N ASP A 252 3.96 -0.08 -23.01
CA ASP A 252 3.58 1.21 -22.44
C ASP A 252 2.99 1.04 -21.03
N ILE A 253 2.11 0.06 -20.83
CA ILE A 253 1.56 -0.28 -19.50
C ILE A 253 2.70 -0.70 -18.54
N HIS A 254 3.60 -1.59 -18.97
CA HIS A 254 4.76 -1.99 -18.16
C HIS A 254 5.64 -0.79 -17.79
N ARG A 255 5.90 0.11 -18.74
CA ARG A 255 6.68 1.34 -18.50
C ARG A 255 5.99 2.28 -17.53
N LYS A 256 4.67 2.49 -17.66
CA LYS A 256 3.86 3.33 -16.76
C LYS A 256 3.85 2.75 -15.34
N ALA A 257 3.62 1.44 -15.21
CA ALA A 257 3.65 0.72 -13.94
C ALA A 257 5.02 0.80 -13.25
N MET A 258 6.12 0.68 -13.99
CA MET A 258 7.46 0.88 -13.40
C MET A 258 7.69 2.32 -12.94
N LYS A 259 7.25 3.31 -13.72
CA LYS A 259 7.42 4.73 -13.35
C LYS A 259 6.64 5.10 -12.10
N SER A 260 5.46 4.53 -11.90
CA SER A 260 4.65 4.83 -10.71
C SER A 260 5.23 4.26 -9.41
N VAL A 261 6.13 3.28 -9.49
CA VAL A 261 6.78 2.65 -8.34
C VAL A 261 8.14 3.26 -8.01
N LEU A 262 8.81 3.89 -8.98
CA LEU A 262 10.17 4.42 -8.89
C LEU A 262 10.22 5.95 -8.76
N ILE A 263 9.18 6.58 -8.19
CA ILE A 263 9.13 8.05 -8.09
C ILE A 263 10.34 8.52 -7.24
N PRO A 264 11.20 9.41 -7.77
CA PRO A 264 12.41 9.87 -7.08
C PRO A 264 12.10 10.71 -5.83
#